data_AF-A0A0N0WVU5-F1
#
_entry.id   AF-A0A0N0WVU5-F1
#
_cell.length_a   1.000
_cell.length_b   1.000
_cell.length_c   1.000
_cell.angle_alpha   90.00
_cell.angle_beta   90.00
_cell.angle_gamma   90.00
#
_symmetry.space_group_name_H-M   'P 1'
#
loop_
_entity.id
_entity.type
_entity.pdbx_description
1 polymer ?
#
loop_
_entity_poly.entity_id
_entity_poly.type
_entity_poly.pdbx_seq_one_letter_code
_entity_poly.pdbx_strand_id
1 'polypeptide(L)'
;MNTQSIIVPQISTFPGHEARARLILRWLVKLDVVEPELTTCGRTYNKMAYAVAPGARRVVKKSEALPFGQVINGLEIVTKRCIFTPLNNFAEEAGCPECRREVGEALFDSLEDWMPGHTDNFTCPECRHEDDINGFLFLDACGFSNLGFIFNNWLDASFTQTFLDDFAERLDRPVSFVHVRL
;
A
#
# COMPACT_ATOMS: atom_id res chain seq x y z
N MET A 1 10.90 -15.76 7.27
CA MET A 1 11.14 -14.30 7.29
C MET A 1 9.78 -13.65 7.09
N ASN A 2 9.40 -12.64 7.88
CA ASN A 2 8.06 -12.06 7.77
C ASN A 2 8.08 -10.93 6.74
N THR A 3 7.05 -10.84 5.91
CA THR A 3 7.00 -9.85 4.83
C THR A 3 5.62 -9.24 4.71
N GLN A 4 5.51 -8.09 4.05
CA GLN A 4 4.24 -7.50 3.66
C GLN A 4 4.30 -7.04 2.21
N SER A 5 3.22 -7.35 1.49
CA SER A 5 2.92 -6.85 0.16
C SER A 5 1.80 -5.85 0.30
N ILE A 6 2.07 -4.57 0.05
CA ILE A 6 1.12 -3.50 0.36
C ILE A 6 0.70 -2.79 -0.93
N ILE A 7 -0.60 -2.73 -1.17
CA ILE A 7 -1.19 -1.95 -2.27
C ILE A 7 -1.75 -0.65 -1.68
N VAL A 8 -1.30 0.48 -2.21
CA VAL A 8 -1.66 1.82 -1.71
C VAL A 8 -2.08 2.68 -2.92
N PRO A 9 -3.27 3.32 -2.91
CA PRO A 9 -3.60 4.32 -3.94
C PRO A 9 -2.62 5.49 -3.88
N GLN A 10 -2.20 6.00 -5.04
CA GLN A 10 -1.34 7.18 -5.14
C GLN A 10 -2.16 8.47 -4.95
N ILE A 11 -2.64 8.67 -3.72
CA ILE A 11 -3.27 9.90 -3.23
C ILE A 11 -3.21 9.95 -1.70
N SER A 12 -2.89 11.13 -1.15
CA SER A 12 -2.81 11.37 0.29
C SER A 12 -4.14 11.12 1.02
N THR A 13 -5.22 11.75 0.55
CA THR A 13 -6.54 11.63 1.15
C THR A 13 -7.50 10.99 0.16
N PHE A 14 -7.73 9.68 0.30
CA PHE A 14 -8.69 8.96 -0.53
C PHE A 14 -10.14 9.32 -0.12
N PRO A 15 -10.97 9.89 -1.03
CA PRO A 15 -12.35 10.27 -0.71
C PRO A 15 -13.22 9.05 -0.41
N GLY A 16 -13.91 9.06 0.73
CA GLY A 16 -14.76 7.93 1.14
C GLY A 16 -13.98 6.61 1.34
N HIS A 17 -12.72 6.69 1.76
CA HIS A 17 -11.80 5.55 1.95
C HIS A 17 -12.43 4.35 2.67
N GLU A 18 -13.26 4.55 3.71
CA GLU A 18 -13.92 3.44 4.39
C GLU A 18 -14.95 2.71 3.49
N ALA A 19 -15.74 3.47 2.73
CA ALA A 19 -16.70 2.90 1.79
C ALA A 19 -15.97 2.16 0.66
N ARG A 20 -14.87 2.75 0.16
CA ARG A 20 -14.03 2.13 -0.86
C ARG A 20 -13.36 0.85 -0.35
N ALA A 21 -12.81 0.86 0.86
CA ALA A 21 -12.25 -0.32 1.52
C ALA A 21 -13.26 -1.48 1.55
N ARG A 22 -14.51 -1.22 1.94
CA ARG A 22 -15.58 -2.23 1.93
C ARG A 22 -15.89 -2.76 0.53
N LEU A 23 -15.86 -1.91 -0.50
CA LEU A 23 -16.08 -2.34 -1.88
C LEU A 23 -14.95 -3.22 -2.41
N ILE A 24 -13.69 -2.83 -2.15
CA ILE A 24 -12.52 -3.64 -2.51
C ILE A 24 -12.56 -4.98 -1.78
N LEU A 25 -12.82 -4.99 -0.48
CA LEU A 25 -12.95 -6.24 0.28
C LEU A 25 -14.02 -7.16 -0.32
N ARG A 26 -15.22 -6.65 -0.59
CA ARG A 26 -16.30 -7.45 -1.20
C ARG A 26 -15.88 -8.03 -2.55
N TRP A 27 -15.12 -7.28 -3.34
CA TRP A 27 -14.58 -7.76 -4.61
C TRP A 27 -13.55 -8.87 -4.40
N LEU A 28 -12.62 -8.71 -3.47
CA LEU A 28 -11.61 -9.74 -3.15
C LEU A 28 -12.25 -11.03 -2.63
N VAL A 29 -13.27 -10.92 -1.78
CA VAL A 29 -14.08 -12.06 -1.31
C VAL A 29 -14.83 -12.72 -2.47
N LYS A 30 -15.43 -11.92 -3.38
CA LYS A 30 -16.12 -12.46 -4.56
C LYS A 30 -15.15 -13.22 -5.50
N LEU A 31 -13.90 -12.77 -5.59
CA LEU A 31 -12.85 -13.45 -6.34
C LEU A 31 -12.22 -14.62 -5.58
N ASP A 32 -12.65 -14.88 -4.35
CA ASP A 32 -12.09 -15.91 -3.46
C ASP A 32 -10.59 -15.69 -3.18
N VAL A 33 -10.14 -14.43 -3.13
CA VAL A 33 -8.74 -14.06 -2.82
C VAL A 33 -8.50 -14.07 -1.32
N VAL A 34 -9.49 -13.62 -0.55
CA VAL A 34 -9.49 -13.64 0.92
C VAL A 34 -10.82 -14.17 1.44
N GLU A 35 -10.78 -14.75 2.63
CA GLU A 35 -11.95 -15.24 3.34
C GLU A 35 -12.87 -14.07 3.76
N PRO A 36 -14.20 -14.27 3.82
CA PRO A 36 -15.15 -13.21 4.17
C PRO A 36 -15.11 -12.81 5.65
N GLU A 37 -14.63 -13.71 6.51
CA GLU A 37 -14.69 -13.57 7.96
C GLU A 37 -13.35 -13.10 8.53
N LEU A 38 -13.43 -12.12 9.43
CA LEU A 38 -12.24 -11.69 10.17
C LEU A 38 -11.81 -12.77 11.17
N THR A 39 -10.52 -13.06 11.17
CA THR A 39 -9.89 -13.97 12.13
C THR A 39 -8.59 -13.36 12.66
N THR A 40 -7.94 -14.01 13.63
CA THR A 40 -6.70 -13.52 14.25
C THR A 40 -5.44 -13.75 13.39
N CYS A 41 -5.57 -13.73 12.07
CA CYS A 41 -4.50 -14.01 11.10
C CYS A 41 -3.73 -12.76 10.64
N GLY A 42 -4.02 -11.61 11.25
CA GLY A 42 -3.34 -10.34 11.02
C GLY A 42 -2.09 -10.21 11.88
N ARG A 43 -1.33 -9.16 11.59
CA ARG A 43 -0.08 -8.84 12.26
C ARG A 43 -0.17 -7.59 13.12
N THR A 44 -0.85 -6.55 12.64
CA THR A 44 -0.85 -5.24 13.29
C THR A 44 -1.99 -5.07 14.28
N TYR A 45 -1.89 -4.06 15.14
CA TYR A 45 -2.91 -3.65 16.13
C TYR A 45 -3.56 -4.81 16.91
N ASN A 46 -4.77 -5.22 16.52
CA ASN A 46 -5.58 -6.26 17.17
C ASN A 46 -5.42 -7.65 16.53
N LYS A 47 -4.51 -7.80 15.56
CA LYS A 47 -4.24 -9.03 14.79
C LYS A 47 -5.44 -9.54 13.98
N MET A 48 -6.44 -8.70 13.73
CA MET A 48 -7.61 -9.09 12.94
C MET A 48 -7.38 -8.84 11.45
N ALA A 49 -7.59 -9.86 10.63
CA ALA A 49 -7.43 -9.80 9.18
C ALA A 49 -8.35 -10.79 8.46
N TYR A 50 -8.45 -10.65 7.14
CA TYR A 50 -9.16 -11.60 6.26
C TYR A 50 -8.15 -12.61 5.74
N ALA A 51 -8.31 -13.89 6.11
CA ALA A 51 -7.34 -14.93 5.78
C ALA A 51 -7.21 -15.13 4.26
N VAL A 52 -6.07 -15.66 3.80
CA VAL A 52 -5.90 -16.06 2.39
C VAL A 52 -6.92 -17.15 2.02
N ALA A 53 -7.60 -16.99 0.89
CA ALA A 53 -8.57 -17.96 0.36
C ALA A 53 -8.04 -18.67 -0.91
N PRO A 54 -8.57 -19.85 -1.29
CA PRO A 54 -8.02 -20.69 -2.36
C PRO A 54 -7.84 -19.98 -3.71
N GLY A 55 -8.73 -19.05 -4.04
CA GLY A 55 -8.69 -18.24 -5.25
C GLY A 55 -7.53 -17.27 -5.36
N ALA A 56 -6.81 -16.98 -4.27
CA ALA A 56 -5.58 -16.18 -4.28
C ALA A 56 -4.53 -16.71 -5.28
N ARG A 57 -4.54 -18.02 -5.55
CA ARG A 57 -3.64 -18.66 -6.53
C ARG A 57 -3.75 -18.07 -7.94
N ARG A 58 -4.88 -17.45 -8.28
CA ARG A 58 -5.13 -16.85 -9.61
C ARG A 58 -4.56 -15.44 -9.77
N VAL A 59 -4.24 -14.76 -8.66
CA VAL A 59 -3.85 -13.34 -8.67
C VAL A 59 -2.36 -13.13 -8.40
N VAL A 60 -1.62 -14.19 -8.10
CA VAL A 60 -0.19 -14.16 -7.82
C VAL A 60 0.64 -14.90 -8.88
N LYS A 61 1.93 -14.60 -8.96
CA LYS A 61 2.86 -15.21 -9.91
C LYS A 61 3.35 -16.59 -9.45
N LYS A 62 3.52 -16.79 -8.13
CA LYS A 62 4.00 -18.05 -7.51
C LYS A 62 3.01 -18.54 -6.48
N SER A 63 2.05 -19.35 -6.93
CA SER A 63 0.93 -19.81 -6.09
C SER A 63 1.35 -20.70 -4.92
N GLU A 64 2.48 -21.38 -5.04
CA GLU A 64 3.11 -22.24 -4.05
C GLU A 64 3.75 -21.47 -2.89
N ALA A 65 4.04 -20.17 -3.10
CA ALA A 65 4.61 -19.29 -2.08
C ALA A 65 3.54 -18.54 -1.27
N LEU A 66 2.26 -18.79 -1.52
CA LEU A 66 1.16 -18.21 -0.73
C LEU A 66 1.18 -18.73 0.72
N PRO A 67 0.82 -17.90 1.71
CA PRO A 67 0.94 -18.24 3.13
C PRO A 67 -0.21 -19.12 3.65
N PHE A 68 -0.68 -20.09 2.87
CA PHE A 68 -1.69 -21.04 3.31
C PHE A 68 -1.22 -21.82 4.53
N GLY A 69 -2.09 -21.93 5.55
CA GLY A 69 -1.78 -22.61 6.80
C GLY A 69 -0.83 -21.88 7.75
N GLN A 70 -0.30 -20.71 7.37
CA GLN A 70 0.50 -19.88 8.28
C GLN A 70 -0.40 -19.12 9.27
N VAL A 71 0.11 -18.86 10.48
CA VAL A 71 -0.61 -18.09 11.51
C VAL A 71 -0.89 -16.67 11.05
N ILE A 72 0.07 -16.05 10.35
CA ILE A 72 -0.06 -14.72 9.77
C ILE A 72 -0.13 -14.89 8.26
N ASN A 73 -1.31 -14.66 7.69
CA ASN A 73 -1.56 -14.85 6.26
C ASN A 73 -2.58 -13.86 5.68
N GLY A 74 -3.17 -13.03 6.54
CA GLY A 74 -4.36 -12.27 6.19
C GLY A 74 -4.08 -10.90 5.59
N LEU A 75 -5.11 -10.39 4.92
CA LEU A 75 -5.26 -9.01 4.48
C LEU A 75 -5.71 -8.13 5.64
N GLU A 76 -4.92 -7.12 5.97
CA GLU A 76 -5.28 -6.00 6.84
C GLU A 76 -5.60 -4.77 6.00
N ILE A 77 -6.68 -4.06 6.35
CA ILE A 77 -7.10 -2.87 5.62
C ILE A 77 -6.94 -1.65 6.51
N VAL A 78 -6.08 -0.73 6.10
CA VAL A 78 -5.83 0.54 6.79
C VAL A 78 -6.79 1.57 6.21
N THR A 79 -7.51 2.26 7.10
CA THR A 79 -8.47 3.34 6.77
C THR A 79 -8.13 4.62 7.52
N LYS A 80 -6.88 4.77 7.91
CA LYS A 80 -6.33 5.94 8.60
C LYS A 80 -5.04 6.35 7.89
N ARG A 81 -4.66 7.61 8.05
CA ARG A 81 -3.42 8.15 7.48
C ARG A 81 -2.21 7.33 7.93
N CYS A 82 -1.42 6.88 6.96
CA CYS A 82 -0.32 5.96 7.17
C CYS A 82 0.76 6.14 6.11
N ILE A 83 2.01 5.95 6.52
CA ILE A 83 3.20 5.96 5.68
C ILE A 83 3.54 4.51 5.34
N PHE A 84 3.64 4.19 4.06
CA PHE A 84 3.98 2.87 3.56
C PHE A 84 5.31 2.96 2.79
N THR A 85 6.40 2.57 3.43
CA THR A 85 7.74 2.56 2.84
C THR A 85 8.41 1.21 3.07
N PRO A 86 9.43 0.84 2.27
CA PRO A 86 10.34 -0.23 2.64
C PRO A 86 11.00 0.06 3.99
N LEU A 87 11.25 -0.98 4.78
CA LEU A 87 11.94 -0.83 6.08
C LEU A 87 13.44 -1.07 6.02
N ASN A 88 13.90 -1.94 5.11
CA ASN A 88 15.30 -2.31 5.00
C ASN A 88 15.89 -1.72 3.72
N ASN A 89 17.06 -1.08 3.82
CA ASN A 89 17.79 -0.46 2.71
C ASN A 89 16.92 0.55 1.91
N PHE A 90 16.02 1.26 2.59
CA PHE A 90 15.23 2.31 1.96
C PHE A 90 16.14 3.48 1.60
N ALA A 91 16.11 3.92 0.33
CA ALA A 91 17.02 4.96 -0.13
C ALA A 91 16.67 6.36 0.41
N GLU A 92 15.41 6.58 0.83
CA GLU A 92 14.92 7.91 1.21
C GLU A 92 15.16 8.98 0.12
N GLU A 93 15.19 8.55 -1.14
CA GLU A 93 15.38 9.41 -2.31
C GLU A 93 14.04 9.70 -3.00
N ALA A 94 13.80 10.98 -3.29
CA ALA A 94 12.66 11.42 -4.09
C ALA A 94 13.05 12.55 -5.04
N GLY A 95 12.45 12.58 -6.23
CA GLY A 95 12.67 13.61 -7.25
C GLY A 95 11.45 14.49 -7.45
N CYS A 96 11.67 15.77 -7.70
CA CYS A 96 10.61 16.66 -8.16
C CYS A 96 10.24 16.34 -9.63
N PRO A 97 8.95 16.16 -9.97
CA PRO A 97 8.54 15.85 -11.35
C PRO A 97 8.79 17.02 -12.32
N GLU A 98 8.84 18.24 -11.80
CA GLU A 98 9.02 19.48 -12.57
C GLU A 98 10.50 19.77 -12.82
N CYS A 99 11.29 20.03 -11.77
CA CYS A 99 12.68 20.46 -11.92
C CYS A 99 13.71 19.31 -11.93
N ARG A 100 13.26 18.07 -11.70
CA ARG A 100 14.10 16.85 -11.70
C ARG A 100 15.25 16.85 -10.69
N ARG A 101 15.24 17.75 -9.72
CA ARG A 101 16.18 17.72 -8.59
C ARG A 101 15.73 16.70 -7.55
N GLU A 102 16.73 16.12 -6.88
CA GLU A 102 16.54 15.31 -5.67
C GLU A 102 16.01 16.23 -4.56
N VAL A 103 14.98 15.77 -3.85
CA VAL A 103 14.22 16.49 -2.82
C VAL A 103 13.82 15.56 -1.66
N GLY A 104 14.39 14.35 -1.58
CA GLY A 104 14.04 13.30 -0.64
C GLY A 104 14.11 13.76 0.79
N GLU A 105 15.25 14.26 1.24
CA GLU A 105 15.45 14.76 2.61
C GLU A 105 14.32 15.73 3.03
N ALA A 106 14.07 16.78 2.22
CA ALA A 106 13.02 17.74 2.50
C ALA A 106 11.60 17.15 2.46
N LEU A 107 11.36 16.19 1.56
CA LEU A 107 10.06 15.51 1.44
C LEU A 107 9.80 14.62 2.65
N PHE A 108 10.78 13.81 3.06
CA PHE A 108 10.63 12.90 4.21
C PHE A 108 10.54 13.68 5.53
N ASP A 109 11.28 14.79 5.68
CA ASP A 109 11.13 15.70 6.82
C ASP A 109 9.71 16.29 6.89
N SER A 110 9.10 16.62 5.75
CA SER A 110 7.73 17.16 5.70
C SER A 110 6.65 16.19 6.20
N LEU A 111 6.99 14.91 6.39
CA LEU A 111 6.04 13.90 6.89
C LEU A 111 5.55 14.20 8.31
N GLU A 112 6.30 14.97 9.10
CA GLU A 112 5.87 15.45 10.42
C GLU A 112 4.63 16.35 10.35
N ASP A 113 4.50 17.14 9.27
CA ASP A 113 3.33 17.99 9.01
C ASP A 113 2.23 17.23 8.25
N TRP A 114 2.63 16.33 7.35
CA TRP A 114 1.68 15.51 6.60
C TRP A 114 0.93 14.52 7.49
N MET A 115 1.59 13.84 8.42
CA MET A 115 1.00 12.74 9.21
C MET A 115 -0.16 13.18 10.12
N PRO A 116 -0.13 14.36 10.77
CA PRO A 116 -1.29 14.93 11.47
C PRO A 116 -2.45 15.36 10.55
N GLY A 117 -2.21 15.44 9.24
CA GLY A 117 -3.19 15.89 8.25
C GLY A 117 -3.23 17.40 8.05
N HIS A 118 -2.14 18.12 8.32
CA HIS A 118 -2.07 19.57 8.06
C HIS A 118 -2.01 19.91 6.57
N THR A 119 -1.48 19.00 5.75
CA THR A 119 -1.36 19.14 4.30
C THR A 119 -1.44 17.77 3.62
N ASP A 120 -1.98 17.71 2.41
CA ASP A 120 -1.89 16.56 1.51
C ASP A 120 -0.75 16.68 0.49
N ASN A 121 -0.18 17.88 0.41
CA ASN A 121 0.77 18.28 -0.62
C ASN A 121 2.18 18.44 -0.07
N PHE A 122 3.15 18.36 -0.97
CA PHE A 122 4.53 18.75 -0.75
C PHE A 122 4.93 19.83 -1.77
N THR A 123 5.62 20.88 -1.32
CA THR A 123 6.12 21.96 -2.18
C THR A 123 7.63 21.82 -2.34
N CYS A 124 8.07 21.60 -3.58
CA CYS A 124 9.48 21.46 -3.92
C CYS A 124 10.28 22.72 -3.50
N PRO A 125 11.35 22.60 -2.69
CA PRO A 125 12.13 23.75 -2.24
C PRO A 125 12.94 24.40 -3.37
N GLU A 126 13.24 23.64 -4.43
CA GLU A 126 14.09 24.07 -5.53
C GLU A 126 13.36 24.92 -6.59
N CYS A 127 12.10 24.58 -6.87
CA CYS A 127 11.33 25.23 -7.94
C CYS A 127 9.93 25.69 -7.54
N ARG A 128 9.49 25.39 -6.31
CA ARG A 128 8.17 25.72 -5.74
C ARG A 128 6.99 25.05 -6.44
N HIS A 129 7.23 24.01 -7.24
CA HIS A 129 6.16 23.13 -7.69
C HIS A 129 5.52 22.46 -6.48
N GLU A 130 4.19 22.52 -6.39
CA GLU A 130 3.40 21.90 -5.34
C GLU A 130 2.45 20.88 -5.96
N ASP A 131 2.40 19.69 -5.37
CA ASP A 131 1.50 18.61 -5.77
C ASP A 131 1.18 17.74 -4.55
N ASP A 132 0.21 16.81 -4.68
CA ASP A 132 0.01 15.74 -3.70
C ASP A 132 1.35 15.03 -3.45
N ILE A 133 1.62 14.64 -2.20
CA ILE A 133 2.91 14.01 -1.85
C ILE A 133 3.22 12.78 -2.73
N ASN A 134 2.21 12.05 -3.21
CA ASN A 134 2.37 10.90 -4.10
C ASN A 134 2.66 11.28 -5.56
N GLY A 135 2.60 12.56 -5.93
CA GLY A 135 2.97 13.10 -7.24
C GLY A 135 4.49 13.22 -7.45
N PHE A 136 5.28 13.06 -6.38
CA PHE A 136 6.74 13.07 -6.45
C PHE A 136 7.30 11.72 -6.91
N LEU A 137 8.52 11.73 -7.44
CA LEU A 137 9.15 10.57 -8.05
C LEU A 137 9.98 9.81 -7.02
N PHE A 138 9.48 8.70 -6.51
CA PHE A 138 10.21 7.88 -5.54
C PHE A 138 11.09 6.84 -6.23
N LEU A 139 12.33 6.68 -5.76
CA LEU A 139 13.22 5.63 -6.27
C LEU A 139 12.70 4.24 -5.86
N ASP A 140 12.35 4.10 -4.59
CA ASP A 140 11.68 2.92 -4.06
C ASP A 140 10.16 3.12 -4.03
N ALA A 141 9.39 2.05 -4.23
CA ALA A 141 7.93 2.12 -4.14
C ALA A 141 7.50 2.58 -2.73
N CYS A 142 6.91 3.77 -2.65
CA CYS A 142 6.35 4.36 -1.45
C CYS A 142 4.85 4.63 -1.65
N GLY A 143 4.11 4.76 -0.55
CA GLY A 143 2.72 5.20 -0.59
C GLY A 143 2.38 6.00 0.66
N PHE A 144 1.68 7.10 0.48
CA PHE A 144 1.23 7.97 1.57
C PHE A 144 -0.26 8.15 1.43
N SER A 145 -1.04 7.50 2.28
CA SER A 145 -2.49 7.55 2.14
C SER A 145 -3.24 7.30 3.43
N ASN A 146 -4.52 7.67 3.46
CA ASN A 146 -5.49 7.21 4.46
C ASN A 146 -6.16 5.87 4.11
N LEU A 147 -5.74 5.22 3.01
CA LEU A 147 -6.21 3.91 2.59
C LEU A 147 -5.02 3.02 2.20
N GLY A 148 -4.98 1.78 2.69
CA GLY A 148 -3.94 0.82 2.31
C GLY A 148 -4.39 -0.62 2.53
N PHE A 149 -3.84 -1.54 1.75
CA PHE A 149 -4.17 -2.97 1.77
C PHE A 149 -2.90 -3.79 2.00
N ILE A 150 -2.73 -4.30 3.21
CA ILE A 150 -1.52 -5.01 3.66
C ILE A 150 -1.77 -6.51 3.57
N PHE A 151 -1.09 -7.20 2.66
CA PHE A 151 -1.12 -8.65 2.54
C PHE A 151 0.10 -9.26 3.23
N ASN A 152 -0.11 -9.86 4.41
CA ASN A 152 0.98 -10.35 5.24
C ASN A 152 1.52 -11.70 4.75
N ASN A 153 2.83 -11.77 4.51
CA ASN A 153 3.58 -12.92 4.01
C ASN A 153 3.29 -13.30 2.54
N TRP A 154 2.85 -12.34 1.72
CA TRP A 154 2.57 -12.56 0.29
C TRP A 154 3.72 -12.17 -0.64
N LEU A 155 4.82 -11.62 -0.11
CA LEU A 155 5.89 -11.01 -0.93
C LEU A 155 6.51 -11.99 -1.93
N ASP A 156 6.78 -13.23 -1.50
CA ASP A 156 7.39 -14.25 -2.35
C ASP A 156 6.41 -14.76 -3.43
N ALA A 157 5.10 -14.70 -3.16
CA ALA A 157 4.05 -15.04 -4.13
C ALA A 157 3.96 -13.99 -5.25
N SER A 158 4.04 -12.71 -4.86
CA SER A 158 3.97 -11.51 -5.71
C SER A 158 2.72 -11.41 -6.59
N PHE A 159 2.06 -10.25 -6.62
CA PHE A 159 0.88 -10.06 -7.47
C PHE A 159 1.22 -10.06 -8.97
N THR A 160 0.28 -10.54 -9.77
CA THR A 160 0.30 -10.35 -11.23
C THR A 160 0.03 -8.89 -11.56
N GLN A 161 0.53 -8.42 -12.71
CA GLN A 161 0.28 -7.03 -13.14
C GLN A 161 -1.22 -6.80 -13.36
N THR A 162 -1.92 -7.74 -14.01
CA THR A 162 -3.37 -7.66 -14.24
C THR A 162 -4.16 -7.46 -12.94
N PHE A 163 -3.77 -8.14 -11.85
CA PHE A 163 -4.43 -7.93 -10.56
C PHE A 163 -4.17 -6.53 -9.98
N LEU A 164 -2.96 -5.99 -10.15
CA LEU A 164 -2.65 -4.62 -9.73
C LEU A 164 -3.42 -3.59 -10.56
N ASP A 165 -3.54 -3.82 -11.87
CA ASP A 165 -4.31 -2.97 -12.78
C ASP A 165 -5.81 -3.00 -12.44
N ASP A 166 -6.37 -4.18 -12.17
CA ASP A 166 -7.75 -4.36 -11.69
C ASP A 166 -8.00 -3.63 -10.37
N PHE A 167 -7.00 -3.60 -9.49
CA PHE A 167 -7.05 -2.89 -8.22
C PHE A 167 -7.06 -1.38 -8.44
N ALA A 168 -6.17 -0.88 -9.31
CA ALA A 168 -6.08 0.52 -9.68
C ALA A 168 -7.38 1.02 -10.33
N GLU A 169 -7.96 0.26 -11.26
CA GLU A 169 -9.26 0.58 -11.88
C GLU A 169 -10.37 0.73 -10.84
N ARG A 170 -10.42 -0.17 -9.84
CA ARG A 170 -11.46 -0.14 -8.79
C ARG A 170 -11.26 0.98 -7.78
N LEU A 171 -10.03 1.42 -7.60
CA LEU A 171 -9.69 2.62 -6.83
C LEU A 171 -9.80 3.90 -7.67
N ASP A 172 -10.02 3.77 -8.98
CA ASP A 172 -10.08 4.87 -9.95
C ASP A 172 -8.78 5.71 -9.97
N ARG A 173 -7.64 5.11 -9.60
CA ARG A 173 -6.34 5.77 -9.47
C ARG A 173 -5.19 4.77 -9.59
N PRO A 174 -3.99 5.22 -10.00
CA PRO A 174 -2.77 4.43 -9.88
C PRO A 174 -2.54 3.91 -8.45
N VAL A 175 -1.86 2.78 -8.35
CA VAL A 175 -1.46 2.18 -7.06
C VAL A 175 0.05 2.03 -7.00
N SER A 176 0.61 2.29 -5.82
CA SER A 176 1.95 1.88 -5.47
C SER A 176 1.90 0.46 -4.90
N PHE A 177 2.87 -0.36 -5.28
CA PHE A 177 3.06 -1.70 -4.74
C PHE A 177 4.31 -1.75 -3.88
N VAL A 178 4.12 -1.54 -2.57
CA VAL A 178 5.19 -1.41 -1.58
C VAL A 178 5.55 -2.78 -1.01
N HIS A 179 6.85 -3.04 -0.90
CA HIS A 179 7.39 -4.28 -0.35
C HIS A 179 8.07 -4.02 0.99
N VAL A 180 7.64 -4.74 2.02
CA VAL A 180 8.24 -4.64 3.36
C VAL A 180 8.80 -5.99 3.77
N ARG A 181 10.06 -6.00 4.22
CA ARG A 181 10.71 -7.14 4.88
C ARG A 181 10.93 -6.77 6.33
N LEU A 182 10.45 -7.62 7.24
CA LEU A 182 10.44 -7.41 8.68
C LEU A 182 11.45 -8.31 9.41
#